data_AF-A0A383DRV2-F1
#
_entry.id   AF-A0A383DRV2-F1
#
_cell.length_a   1.000
_cell.length_b   1.000
_cell.length_c   1.000
_cell.angle_alpha   90.00
_cell.angle_beta   90.00
_cell.angle_gamma   90.00
#
_symmetry.space_group_name_H-M   'P 1'
#
loop_
_entity.id
_entity.type
_entity.pdbx_description
1 polymer ?
#
loop_
_entity_poly.entity_id
_entity_poly.type
_entity_poly.pdbx_seq_one_letter_code
_entity_poly.pdbx_strand_id
1 'polypeptide(L)' 'AGIKEHVHLHIVPRWIGDTNFMPVMGHTKVMIDGLKETRKQLSDAFDNNEK' A
#
# COMPACT_ATOMS: atom_id res chain seq x y z
N ALA A 1 -11.76 0.53 -7.42
CA ALA A 1 -11.08 0.89 -8.68
C ALA A 1 -11.95 0.37 -9.82
N GLY A 2 -12.25 1.17 -10.84
CA GLY A 2 -13.07 0.71 -11.98
C GLY A 2 -14.34 1.51 -12.21
N ILE A 3 -14.19 2.79 -12.55
CA ILE A 3 -15.15 3.46 -13.43
C ILE A 3 -14.65 3.18 -14.85
N LYS A 4 -15.54 2.75 -15.75
CA LYS A 4 -15.16 2.31 -17.11
C LYS A 4 -14.37 3.37 -17.88
N GLU A 5 -14.58 4.65 -17.55
CA GLU A 5 -13.99 5.82 -18.19
C GLU A 5 -12.73 6.34 -17.49
N HIS A 6 -12.30 5.73 -16.37
CA HIS A 6 -11.14 6.20 -15.60
C HIS A 6 -10.08 5.09 -15.45
N VAL A 7 -8.97 5.28 -16.15
CA VAL A 7 -7.77 4.44 -16.02
C VAL A 7 -7.16 4.65 -14.64
N HIS A 8 -6.98 3.55 -13.90
CA HIS A 8 -6.29 3.53 -12.62
C HIS A 8 -5.18 2.47 -12.66
N LEU A 9 -4.04 2.80 -12.08
CA LEU A 9 -2.88 1.91 -12.03
C LEU A 9 -2.68 1.47 -10.58
N HIS A 10 -2.46 0.17 -10.38
CA HIS A 10 -2.15 -0.38 -9.07
C HIS A 10 -0.62 -0.46 -8.90
N ILE A 11 -0.09 0.35 -7.99
CA ILE A 11 1.30 0.25 -7.54
C ILE A 11 1.28 -0.44 -6.18
N VAL A 12 1.77 -1.68 -6.13
CA VAL A 12 1.77 -2.50 -4.92
C VAL A 12 3.22 -2.86 -4.59
N PRO A 13 3.83 -2.24 -3.57
CA PRO A 13 5.17 -2.58 -3.15
C PRO A 13 5.21 -4.00 -2.57
N ARG A 14 6.28 -4.74 -2.87
CA ARG A 14 6.49 -6.13 -2.47
C ARG A 14 7.79 -6.26 -1.70
N TRP A 15 7.80 -7.12 -0.69
CA TRP A 15 8.99 -7.44 0.09
C TRP A 15 9.18 -8.95 0.20
N ILE A 16 10.42 -9.38 0.40
CA ILE A 16 10.72 -10.78 0.69
C ILE A 16 10.04 -11.14 2.02
N GLY A 17 9.16 -12.13 2.00
CA GLY A 17 8.41 -12.57 3.17
C GLY A 17 7.19 -11.72 3.54
N ASP A 18 6.71 -10.84 2.64
CA ASP A 18 5.48 -10.06 2.86
C ASP A 18 4.20 -10.93 2.98
N THR A 19 4.31 -12.20 2.62
CA THR A 19 3.33 -13.25 2.85
C THR A 19 3.93 -14.24 3.85
N ASN A 20 3.44 -14.20 5.09
CA ASN A 20 3.89 -15.08 6.17
C ASN A 20 2.83 -16.14 6.51
N PHE A 21 3.02 -16.88 7.61
CA PHE A 21 2.10 -17.94 8.04
C PHE A 21 0.65 -17.45 8.25
N MET A 22 0.47 -16.23 8.76
CA MET A 22 -0.83 -15.68 9.15
C MET A 22 -1.81 -15.53 7.97
N PRO A 23 -1.46 -14.91 6.82
CA PRO A 23 -2.36 -14.86 5.67
C PRO A 23 -2.55 -16.23 5.01
N VAL A 24 -1.56 -17.12 5.06
CA VAL A 24 -1.63 -18.44 4.41
C VAL A 24 -2.57 -19.39 5.14
N MET A 25 -2.49 -19.45 6.48
CA MET A 25 -3.28 -20.42 7.27
C MET A 25 -4.48 -19.78 7.97
N GLY A 26 -4.36 -18.52 8.38
CA GLY A 26 -5.39 -17.79 9.13
C GLY A 26 -6.20 -16.81 8.29
N HIS A 27 -5.96 -16.74 6.98
CA HIS A 27 -6.62 -15.81 6.03
C HIS A 27 -6.64 -14.36 6.51
N THR A 28 -5.68 -13.98 7.35
CA THR A 28 -5.60 -12.65 7.97
C THR A 28 -4.27 -12.02 7.61
N LYS A 29 -4.32 -10.87 6.96
CA LYS A 29 -3.13 -10.08 6.66
C LYS A 29 -2.99 -8.97 7.69
N VAL A 30 -1.88 -8.97 8.41
CA VAL A 30 -1.55 -7.90 9.36
C VAL A 30 -1.03 -6.69 8.59
N MET A 31 -1.67 -5.55 8.79
CA MET A 31 -1.23 -4.26 8.26
C MET A 31 -0.45 -3.55 9.36
N ILE A 32 0.80 -3.16 9.05
CA ILE A 32 1.71 -2.54 10.02
C ILE A 32 1.33 -1.08 10.28
N ASP A 33 0.76 -0.42 9.27
CA ASP A 33 0.44 1.01 9.34
C ASP A 33 -1.01 1.30 8.90
N GLY A 34 -1.56 2.39 9.41
CA GLY A 34 -2.90 2.86 9.11
C GLY A 34 -2.95 3.71 7.84
N LEU A 35 -4.06 3.61 7.10
CA LEU A 35 -4.21 4.30 5.80
C LEU A 35 -3.96 5.82 5.84
N LYS A 36 -4.35 6.50 6.92
CA LYS A 36 -4.15 7.94 7.07
C LYS A 36 -2.68 8.30 7.27
N GLU A 37 -1.98 7.49 8.06
CA GLU A 37 -0.57 7.68 8.37
C GLU A 37 0.28 7.38 7.14
N THR A 38 0.03 6.24 6.47
CA THR A 38 0.68 5.89 5.21
C THR A 38 0.46 6.96 4.14
N ARG A 39 -0.75 7.52 4.02
CA ARG A 39 -1.03 8.62 3.08
C ARG A 39 -0.17 9.85 3.41
N LYS A 40 -0.10 10.24 4.69
CA LYS A 40 0.67 11.40 5.12
C LYS A 40 2.15 11.22 4.79
N GLN A 41 2.73 10.08 5.17
CA GLN A 41 4.13 9.77 4.89
C GLN A 41 4.47 9.81 3.40
N LEU A 42 3.61 9.23 2.55
CA LEU A 42 3.80 9.29 1.10
C LEU A 42 3.71 10.73 0.57
N SER A 43 2.71 11.50 0.99
CA SER A 43 2.55 12.90 0.58
C SER A 43 3.78 13.73 0.95
N ASP A 44 4.20 13.66 2.22
CA ASP A 44 5.36 14.39 2.74
C ASP A 44 6.64 14.00 1.96
N ALA A 45 6.79 12.73 1.58
CA ALA A 45 7.94 12.26 0.80
C ALA A 45 7.93 12.80 -0.64
N PHE A 46 6.76 12.94 -1.27
CA PHE A 46 6.67 13.53 -2.62
C PHE A 46 6.96 15.03 -2.59
N ASP A 47 6.40 15.77 -1.63
CA ASP A 47 6.62 17.21 -1.49
C ASP A 47 8.10 17.55 -1.24
N ASN A 48 8.84 16.67 -0.57
CA ASN A 48 10.28 16.84 -0.31
C ASN A 48 11.18 16.45 -1.50
N ASN A 49 10.71 15.60 -2.43
CA ASN A 49 11.46 15.19 -3.62
C ASN A 49 11.29 16.16 -4.81
N GLU A 50 10.35 17.11 -4.74
CA GLU A 50 10.15 18.15 -5.76
C GLU A 50 11.01 19.42 -5.53
N LYS A 51 11.97 19.37 -4.59
CA LYS A 51 13.04 20.38 -4.41
C LYS A 51 14.37 19.87 -4.95
#